data_AF-A0A094SLJ6-F1
#
_entry.id   AF-A0A094SLJ6-F1
#
_cell.length_a   1.000
_cell.length_b   1.000
_cell.length_c   1.000
_cell.angle_alpha   90.00
_cell.angle_beta   90.00
_cell.angle_gamma   90.00
#
_symmetry.space_group_name_H-M   'P 1'
#
loop_
_entity.id
_entity.type
_entity.pdbx_description
1 polymer ?
#
loop_
_entity_poly.entity_id
_entity_poly.type
_entity_poly.pdbx_seq_one_letter_code
_entity_poly.pdbx_strand_id
1 'polypeptide(L)' 'MTKRLLLIDGHSMAYRAFFALPAENFTTASGQHTNAIYGFATMLISLLKEEKPTHIAVAFDVSR' A
#
# COMPACT_ATOMS: atom_id res chain seq x y z
N MET A 1 -15.68 0.25 -22.90
CA MET A 1 -15.26 0.21 -21.48
C MET A 1 -15.13 1.64 -20.97
N THR A 2 -15.72 1.94 -19.81
CA THR A 2 -15.58 3.25 -19.16
C THR A 2 -14.18 3.36 -18.58
N LYS A 3 -13.47 4.45 -18.89
CA LYS A 3 -12.14 4.71 -18.32
C LYS A 3 -12.30 5.12 -16.85
N ARG A 4 -11.49 4.52 -15.97
CA ARG A 4 -11.53 4.78 -14.53
C ARG A 4 -10.11 4.86 -13.98
N LEU A 5 -9.80 5.99 -13.33
CA LEU A 5 -8.51 6.25 -12.71
C LEU A 5 -8.63 6.06 -11.20
N LEU A 6 -7.80 5.18 -10.64
CA LEU A 6 -7.63 5.04 -9.20
C LEU A 6 -6.43 5.90 -8.75
N LEU A 7 -6.68 6.91 -7.93
CA LEU A 7 -5.66 7.75 -7.32
C LEU A 7 -5.48 7.36 -5.86
N ILE A 8 -4.25 7.10 -5.45
CA ILE A 8 -3.92 6.63 -4.10
C ILE A 8 -2.93 7.61 -3.46
N ASP A 9 -3.25 8.04 -2.24
CA ASP A 9 -2.28 8.67 -1.35
C ASP A 9 -1.40 7.57 -0.73
N GLY A 10 -0.16 7.48 -1.22
CA GLY A 10 0.80 6.47 -0.82
C GLY A 10 1.33 6.66 0.60
N HIS A 11 1.48 7.90 1.06
CA HIS A 11 1.98 8.19 2.40
C HIS A 11 0.95 7.79 3.47
N SER A 12 -0.31 8.21 3.27
CA SER A 12 -1.42 7.85 4.15
C SER A 12 -1.68 6.33 4.16
N MET A 13 -1.61 5.66 3.00
CA MET A 13 -1.78 4.22 2.92
C MET A 13 -0.64 3.44 3.58
N ALA A 14 0.62 3.87 3.39
CA ALA A 14 1.77 3.25 4.05
C ALA A 14 1.72 3.42 5.58
N TYR A 15 1.31 4.60 6.06
CA TYR A 15 1.10 4.84 7.50
C TYR A 15 0.05 3.87 8.07
N ARG A 16 -1.12 3.75 7.42
CA ARG A 16 -2.14 2.77 7.85
C ARG A 16 -1.62 1.34 7.81
N ALA A 17 -0.88 0.95 6.76
CA ALA A 17 -0.30 -0.38 6.65
C ALA A 17 0.65 -0.71 7.82
N PHE A 18 1.49 0.26 8.20
CA PHE A 18 2.46 0.10 9.28
C PHE A 18 1.79 -0.16 10.63
N PHE A 19 0.72 0.59 10.96
CA PHE A 19 0.02 0.44 12.25
C PHE A 19 -1.03 -0.68 12.28
N ALA A 20 -1.45 -1.21 11.13
CA ALA A 20 -2.45 -2.26 11.05
C ALA A 20 -1.89 -3.67 11.34
N LEU A 21 -0.58 -3.87 11.18
CA LEU A 21 0.06 -5.19 11.28
C LEU A 21 1.20 -5.18 12.32
N PRO A 22 1.26 -6.18 13.22
CA PRO A 22 2.32 -6.26 14.23
C PRO A 22 3.68 -6.51 13.58
N ALA A 23 4.63 -5.58 13.76
CA ALA A 23 5.93 -5.59 13.09
C ALA A 23 6.80 -6.81 13.42
N GLU A 24 6.62 -7.40 14.60
CA GLU A 24 7.35 -8.56 15.09
C GLU A 24 7.13 -9.81 14.23
N ASN A 25 5.93 -9.96 13.66
CA ASN A 25 5.57 -11.09 12.80
C ASN A 25 6.03 -10.93 11.35
N PHE A 26 6.55 -9.75 10.99
CA PHE A 26 6.95 -9.41 9.63
C PHE A 26 8.36 -8.86 9.65
N THR A 27 9.32 -9.76 9.75
CA THR A 27 10.76 -9.47 9.69
C THR A 27 11.45 -10.35 8.66
N THR A 28 12.43 -9.79 7.97
CA THR A 28 13.35 -10.58 7.14
C THR A 28 14.28 -11.42 8.02
N ALA A 29 15.01 -12.36 7.41
CA ALA A 29 16.07 -13.10 8.10
C ALA A 29 17.18 -12.20 8.68
N SER A 30 17.31 -10.97 8.19
CA SER A 30 18.23 -9.95 8.69
C SER A 30 17.61 -9.03 9.74
N GLY A 31 16.39 -9.29 10.20
CA GLY A 31 15.68 -8.50 11.21
C GLY A 31 15.00 -7.22 10.70
N GLN A 32 14.96 -6.99 9.39
CA GLN A 32 14.31 -5.79 8.84
C GLN A 32 12.79 -5.96 8.85
N HIS A 33 12.06 -5.03 9.47
CA HIS A 33 10.60 -5.03 9.46
C HIS A 33 10.04 -4.80 8.06
N THR A 34 9.00 -5.56 7.71
CA THR A 34 8.33 -5.55 6.39
C THR A 34 6.81 -5.42 6.47
N ASN A 35 6.25 -5.25 7.68
CA ASN A 35 4.80 -5.16 7.93
C ASN A 35 4.13 -4.08 7.07
N ALA A 36 4.71 -2.88 6.97
CA ALA A 36 4.15 -1.79 6.17
C ALA A 36 4.08 -2.15 4.68
N ILE A 37 5.13 -2.78 4.14
CA ILE A 37 5.19 -3.17 2.73
C ILE A 37 4.15 -4.26 2.46
N TYR A 38 4.06 -5.27 3.35
CA TYR A 38 3.08 -6.34 3.24
C TYR A 38 1.64 -5.81 3.29
N GLY A 39 1.33 -4.96 4.27
CA GLY A 39 0.02 -4.34 4.42
C GLY A 39 -0.35 -3.46 3.21
N PHE A 40 0.59 -2.63 2.75
CA PHE A 40 0.39 -1.77 1.58
C PHE A 40 0.08 -2.58 0.33
N ALA A 41 0.88 -3.61 0.04
CA ALA A 41 0.69 -4.46 -1.13
C ALA A 41 -0.65 -5.21 -1.08
N THR A 42 -1.02 -5.73 0.10
CA THR A 42 -2.30 -6.43 0.31
C THR A 42 -3.48 -5.50 0.05
N MET A 43 -3.48 -4.30 0.63
CA MET A 43 -4.55 -3.31 0.41
C MET A 43 -4.64 -2.91 -1.07
N LEU A 44 -3.50 -2.67 -1.72
CA LEU A 44 -3.47 -2.31 -3.14
C LEU A 44 -4.04 -3.43 -4.02
N ILE A 45 -3.68 -4.68 -3.77
CA ILE A 45 -4.19 -5.84 -4.52
C ILE A 45 -5.71 -5.97 -4.34
N SER A 46 -6.22 -5.80 -3.11
CA SER A 46 -7.67 -5.83 -2.84
C SER A 46 -8.39 -4.72 -3.61
N LEU A 47 -7.90 -3.48 -3.54
CA LEU A 47 -8.45 -2.36 -4.30
C LEU A 47 -8.48 -2.67 -5.80
N LEU A 48 -7.38 -3.11 -6.40
CA LEU A 48 -7.34 -3.43 -7.83
C LEU A 48 -8.36 -4.50 -8.25
N LYS A 49 -8.60 -5.51 -7.40
CA LYS A 49 -9.57 -6.58 -7.65
C LYS A 49 -11.02 -6.10 -7.55
N GLU A 50 -11.33 -5.31 -6.54
CA GLU A 50 -12.67 -4.77 -6.26
C GLU A 50 -13.05 -3.70 -7.27
N GLU A 51 -12.14 -2.77 -7.50
CA GLU A 51 -12.37 -1.57 -8.28
C GLU A 51 -12.19 -1.83 -9.78
N LYS A 52 -11.26 -2.68 -10.20
CA LYS A 52 -10.96 -2.94 -11.64
C LYS A 52 -10.75 -1.63 -12.43
N PRO A 53 -9.86 -0.72 -11.97
CA PRO A 53 -9.59 0.52 -12.69
C PRO A 53 -8.86 0.24 -14.01
N THR A 54 -8.94 1.17 -14.95
CA THR A 54 -8.16 1.10 -16.21
C THR A 54 -6.80 1.78 -16.07
N HIS A 55 -6.67 2.70 -15.12
CA HIS A 55 -5.43 3.42 -14.82
C HIS A 55 -5.25 3.54 -13.31
N ILE A 56 -4.00 3.60 -12.86
CA ILE A 56 -3.66 3.81 -11.46
C ILE A 56 -2.52 4.83 -11.36
N ALA A 57 -2.58 5.67 -10.32
CA ALA A 57 -1.44 6.45 -9.88
C ALA A 57 -1.38 6.48 -8.35
N VAL A 58 -0.15 6.46 -7.81
CA VAL A 58 0.13 6.58 -6.38
C VAL A 58 1.00 7.81 -6.19
N ALA A 59 0.56 8.75 -5.35
CA ALA A 59 1.32 9.94 -5.01
C ALA A 59 2.02 9.74 -3.67
N PHE A 60 3.25 10.25 -3.56
CA PHE A 60 4.00 10.29 -2.31
C PHE A 60 4.46 11.72 -2.06
N ASP A 61 4.28 12.19 -0.83
CA ASP A 61 4.87 13.45 -0.41
C ASP A 61 6.39 13.35 -0.37
N VAL A 62 7.05 14.39 -0.86
CA VAL A 62 8.49 14.55 -0.71
C VAL A 62 8.70 15.27 0.63
N SER A 63 9.25 14.58 1.63
CA SER A 63 9.68 15.25 2.85
C SER A 63 10.86 16.19 2.54
N ARG A 64 10.79 17.42 3.03
CA ARG A 64 11.96 18.32 3.10
C ARG A 64 12.86 17.93 4.27
#